data_AF-Q8EV93-F1
#
_entry.id   AF-Q8EV93-F1
#
_cell.length_a   1.000
_cell.length_b   1.000
_cell.length_c   1.000
_cell.angle_alpha   90.00
_cell.angle_beta   90.00
_cell.angle_gamma   90.00
#
_symmetry.space_group_name_H-M   'P 1'
#
loop_
_entity.id
_entity.type
_entity.pdbx_description
1 polymer ?
#
loop_
_entity_poly.entity_id
_entity_poly.type
_entity_poly.pdbx_seq_one_letter_code
_entity_poly.pdbx_strand_id
1 'polypeptide(L)'
;MKIKKIKLLKALAMTGAFGIVATVPVIVSACSSTSDNNGNNNNGGDTNQQTQSITPKIKTESKLSGALSNIYDTANTGKTNELIANEIKKNLSEVFENGEDLSKVNDLQVSVTHTFPASTWTGLSFDAASGNWKHSTDSNQDVTITDANKLLYASKTQALDISSLSDLKTQLDDTKLKAILTDTGVTPAADTTYSVANALGFTNKKKDDTNNRDLLHVNVVGTKTGSNPGTTNYDLQIPVSDLNLKLTDLSVTVKGTNVAETTEKTTLTYNIGINDVVEFVDPSAKPTVAASVKTNKETMNALKALGYTATVSGQDQIDNDKVAAALGIYNCTFTLAAENPLVIDDATNKFTFNLVATPNSGYVWEDGTNTAKPVQFATDFTVS
;
A
#
# COMPACT_ATOMS: atom_id res chain seq x y z
N MET A 1 27.03 -33.53 -2.77
CA MET A 1 27.00 -32.27 -3.55
C MET A 1 25.66 -31.57 -3.27
N LYS A 2 25.71 -30.45 -2.54
CA LYS A 2 24.72 -29.36 -2.36
C LYS A 2 23.21 -29.67 -2.51
N ILE A 3 22.50 -29.82 -1.38
CA ILE A 3 21.12 -29.32 -1.23
C ILE A 3 21.18 -28.14 -0.25
N LYS A 4 21.63 -26.99 -0.76
CA LYS A 4 21.67 -25.69 -0.08
C LYS A 4 20.50 -24.80 -0.57
N LYS A 5 19.25 -25.25 -0.42
CA LYS A 5 18.07 -24.42 -0.79
C LYS A 5 17.04 -24.19 0.32
N ILE A 6 17.17 -24.85 1.48
CA ILE A 6 16.20 -24.73 2.59
C ILE A 6 16.55 -23.62 3.61
N LYS A 7 17.71 -22.96 3.50
CA LYS A 7 18.15 -21.92 4.46
C LYS A 7 17.86 -20.46 4.05
N LEU A 8 17.24 -20.21 2.90
CA LEU A 8 17.00 -18.83 2.42
C LEU A 8 15.71 -18.20 2.97
N LEU A 9 14.76 -18.99 3.48
CA LEU A 9 13.46 -18.49 3.97
C LEU A 9 13.43 -18.15 5.48
N LYS A 10 14.54 -18.30 6.21
CA LYS A 10 14.61 -18.02 7.67
C LYS A 10 15.50 -16.83 8.04
N ALA A 11 15.95 -16.03 7.08
CA ALA A 11 16.84 -14.89 7.31
C ALA A 11 16.21 -13.52 6.98
N LEU A 12 14.87 -13.43 6.96
CA LEU A 12 14.14 -12.16 6.85
C LEU A 12 13.38 -11.80 8.15
N ALA A 13 13.84 -12.37 9.26
CA ALA A 13 13.59 -11.84 10.60
C ALA A 13 14.98 -11.52 11.16
N MET A 14 15.17 -10.31 11.67
CA MET A 14 16.45 -9.75 12.17
C MET A 14 17.40 -9.18 11.10
N THR A 15 17.28 -7.87 10.83
CA THR A 15 18.33 -6.90 11.21
C THR A 15 17.79 -5.49 10.99
N GLY A 16 17.29 -4.87 12.06
CA GLY A 16 17.47 -3.44 12.23
C GLY A 16 18.90 -3.22 12.71
N ALA A 17 19.75 -2.60 11.88
CA ALA A 17 20.95 -1.87 12.27
C ALA A 17 21.73 -1.39 11.02
N PHE A 18 21.77 -0.06 10.87
CA PHE A 18 22.90 0.80 10.50
C PHE A 18 23.82 0.49 9.30
N GLY A 19 24.03 1.54 8.51
CA GLY A 19 25.22 1.70 7.67
C GLY A 19 25.12 2.92 6.77
N ILE A 20 25.60 4.08 7.24
CA ILE A 20 25.97 5.22 6.40
C ILE A 20 26.84 4.68 5.25
N VAL A 21 26.44 4.92 4.00
CA VAL A 21 27.38 4.77 2.87
C VAL A 21 27.63 6.15 2.30
N ALA A 22 28.92 6.47 2.32
CA ALA A 22 29.55 7.73 2.01
C ALA A 22 28.97 8.45 0.81
N THR A 23 28.86 9.78 0.97
CA THR A 23 28.99 10.73 -0.12
C THR A 23 30.14 10.32 -1.05
N VAL A 24 29.80 9.99 -2.29
CA VAL A 24 30.78 10.07 -3.38
C VAL A 24 30.39 11.27 -4.22
N PRO A 25 31.08 12.42 -4.10
CA PRO A 25 31.00 13.42 -5.14
C PRO A 25 31.74 12.84 -6.35
N VAL A 26 31.01 12.27 -7.30
CA VAL A 26 31.56 12.14 -8.64
C VAL A 26 31.53 13.54 -9.24
N ILE A 27 32.59 14.30 -8.98
CA ILE A 27 32.97 15.44 -9.81
C ILE A 27 33.40 14.82 -11.13
N VAL A 28 32.48 14.72 -12.10
CA VAL A 28 32.91 14.71 -13.50
C VAL A 28 33.19 16.17 -13.84
N SER A 29 34.45 16.54 -13.65
CA SER A 29 34.98 17.77 -14.23
C SER A 29 34.90 17.61 -15.74
N ALA A 30 33.94 18.30 -16.36
CA ALA A 30 33.99 18.60 -17.78
C ALA A 30 34.09 20.13 -17.91
N CYS A 31 35.27 20.66 -17.61
CA CYS A 31 35.74 21.79 -18.40
C CYS A 31 35.99 21.30 -19.82
N SER A 32 35.22 21.79 -20.78
CA SER A 32 35.68 22.46 -22.02
C SER A 32 34.49 22.49 -22.98
N SER A 33 34.12 23.63 -23.54
CA SER A 33 34.97 24.42 -24.40
C SER A 33 34.88 25.93 -24.13
N THR A 34 35.93 26.49 -23.56
CA THR A 34 36.45 27.77 -24.06
C THR A 34 37.45 27.38 -25.14
N SER A 35 37.07 27.51 -26.42
CA SER A 35 38.04 27.44 -27.51
C SER A 35 38.62 28.84 -27.70
N ASP A 36 39.66 29.17 -26.96
CA ASP A 36 40.60 30.20 -27.40
C ASP A 36 41.61 29.52 -28.33
N ASN A 37 41.40 29.66 -29.64
CA ASN A 37 42.50 29.51 -30.58
C ASN A 37 42.52 30.71 -31.54
N ASN A 38 43.68 31.34 -31.54
CA ASN A 38 44.05 32.58 -32.19
C ASN A 38 43.96 32.45 -33.73
N GLY A 39 43.14 33.27 -34.38
CA GLY A 39 42.99 33.27 -35.85
C GLY A 39 42.08 34.39 -36.34
N ASN A 40 42.69 35.32 -37.07
CA ASN A 40 42.16 36.60 -37.55
C ASN A 40 40.95 36.48 -38.53
N ASN A 41 40.16 37.57 -38.58
CA ASN A 41 39.19 38.00 -39.61
C ASN A 41 37.69 37.58 -39.56
N ASN A 42 36.89 38.62 -39.23
CA ASN A 42 35.71 39.14 -39.95
C ASN A 42 34.29 38.56 -39.71
N ASN A 43 33.49 39.42 -39.06
CA ASN A 43 32.10 39.81 -39.38
C ASN A 43 30.93 38.86 -39.03
N GLY A 44 30.15 39.28 -38.03
CA GLY A 44 28.68 39.26 -38.04
C GLY A 44 27.99 37.97 -37.58
N GLY A 45 27.45 37.98 -36.35
CA GLY A 45 26.45 36.99 -35.91
C GLY A 45 26.50 36.72 -34.41
N ASP A 46 26.08 37.69 -33.60
CA ASP A 46 25.76 37.48 -32.20
C ASP A 46 24.65 36.43 -32.08
N THR A 47 25.05 35.22 -31.69
CA THR A 47 24.14 34.24 -31.09
C THR A 47 24.74 33.84 -29.76
N ASN A 48 24.74 34.77 -28.81
CA ASN A 48 24.72 34.45 -27.38
C ASN A 48 23.47 33.59 -27.09
N GLN A 49 23.53 32.30 -27.39
CA GLN A 49 22.69 31.33 -26.71
C GLN A 49 23.25 31.21 -25.29
N GLN A 50 22.87 32.16 -24.44
CA GLN A 50 22.94 31.99 -23.00
C GLN A 50 22.08 30.75 -22.71
N THR A 51 22.72 29.60 -22.50
CA THR A 51 22.06 28.43 -21.93
C THR A 51 21.50 28.86 -20.58
N GLN A 52 20.21 29.17 -20.55
CA GLN A 52 19.53 29.58 -19.32
C GLN A 52 19.59 28.40 -18.35
N SER A 53 20.30 28.58 -17.25
CA SER A 53 20.35 27.59 -16.19
C SER A 53 18.99 27.56 -15.50
N ILE A 54 18.37 26.39 -15.44
CA ILE A 54 17.13 26.16 -14.70
C ILE A 54 17.50 26.09 -13.21
N THR A 55 16.89 26.93 -12.39
CA THR A 55 16.95 26.80 -10.93
C THR A 55 15.72 26.04 -10.46
N PRO A 56 15.87 24.82 -9.90
CA PRO A 56 14.74 24.07 -9.34
C PRO A 56 13.97 24.88 -8.29
N LYS A 57 12.63 24.86 -8.38
CA LYS A 57 11.73 25.51 -7.42
C LYS A 57 10.85 24.45 -6.78
N ILE A 58 11.28 23.91 -5.65
CA ILE A 58 10.50 22.90 -4.94
C ILE A 58 9.28 23.55 -4.27
N LYS A 59 8.14 22.87 -4.30
CA LYS A 59 6.97 23.29 -3.52
C LYS A 59 7.22 23.01 -2.04
N THR A 60 6.68 23.86 -1.16
CA THR A 60 6.76 23.66 0.29
C THR A 60 6.04 22.41 0.76
N GLU A 61 4.93 22.07 0.08
CA GLU A 61 4.16 20.85 0.28
C GLU A 61 3.90 20.19 -1.07
N SER A 62 3.99 18.86 -1.11
CA SER A 62 3.70 18.06 -2.30
C SER A 62 2.92 16.83 -1.92
N LYS A 63 1.99 16.44 -2.80
CA LYS A 63 1.22 15.20 -2.68
C LYS A 63 1.53 14.33 -3.87
N LEU A 64 1.95 13.11 -3.60
CA LEU A 64 2.13 12.06 -4.58
C LEU A 64 1.24 10.89 -4.21
N SER A 65 1.02 9.98 -5.15
CA SER A 65 0.25 8.77 -4.91
C SER A 65 0.78 7.62 -5.75
N GLY A 66 0.55 6.40 -5.28
CA GLY A 66 0.79 5.19 -6.06
C GLY A 66 1.04 3.97 -5.20
N ALA A 67 1.59 2.91 -5.79
CA ALA A 67 1.83 1.64 -5.11
C ALA A 67 2.78 1.78 -3.91
N LEU A 68 2.55 1.01 -2.84
CA LEU A 68 3.48 0.92 -1.70
C LEU A 68 4.90 0.56 -2.15
N SER A 69 5.03 -0.31 -3.16
CA SER A 69 6.33 -0.72 -3.72
C SER A 69 7.14 0.42 -4.34
N ASN A 70 6.51 1.55 -4.66
CA ASN A 70 7.20 2.72 -5.20
C ASN A 70 7.92 3.53 -4.11
N ILE A 71 7.63 3.26 -2.82
CA ILE A 71 8.27 3.95 -1.69
C ILE A 71 8.88 2.98 -0.68
N TYR A 72 8.48 1.71 -0.66
CA TYR A 72 8.93 0.72 0.30
C TYR A 72 9.09 -0.67 -0.33
N ASP A 73 10.27 -1.27 -0.13
CA ASP A 73 10.56 -2.65 -0.54
C ASP A 73 10.70 -3.52 0.71
N THR A 74 9.74 -4.43 0.92
CA THR A 74 9.73 -5.38 2.04
C THR A 74 10.94 -6.32 2.02
N ALA A 75 11.54 -6.57 0.85
CA ALA A 75 12.74 -7.39 0.70
C ALA A 75 14.04 -6.59 0.87
N ASN A 76 13.99 -5.26 0.67
CA ASN A 76 15.15 -4.39 0.77
C ASN A 76 14.80 -3.01 1.32
N THR A 77 14.62 -2.94 2.63
CA THR A 77 14.20 -1.73 3.35
C THR A 77 15.21 -0.57 3.31
N GLY A 78 16.45 -0.81 2.85
CA GLY A 78 17.49 0.22 2.73
C GLY A 78 17.29 1.19 1.56
N LYS A 79 16.30 0.95 0.69
CA LYS A 79 16.11 1.69 -0.56
C LYS A 79 15.03 2.77 -0.51
N THR A 80 14.37 3.01 0.62
CA THR A 80 13.26 3.96 0.74
C THR A 80 13.58 5.35 0.15
N ASN A 81 14.74 5.93 0.47
CA ASN A 81 15.15 7.23 -0.09
C ASN A 81 15.33 7.19 -1.62
N GLU A 82 15.91 6.12 -2.16
CA GLU A 82 16.08 5.91 -3.61
C GLU A 82 14.72 5.78 -4.31
N LEU A 83 13.82 5.01 -3.71
CA LEU A 83 12.46 4.79 -4.20
C LEU A 83 11.66 6.11 -4.24
N ILE A 84 11.67 6.88 -3.14
CA ILE A 84 11.02 8.20 -3.10
C ILE A 84 11.64 9.16 -4.13
N ALA A 85 12.97 9.17 -4.28
CA ALA A 85 13.63 10.02 -5.27
C ALA A 85 13.19 9.69 -6.71
N ASN A 86 13.10 8.40 -7.04
CA ASN A 86 12.59 7.94 -8.33
C ASN A 86 11.13 8.38 -8.55
N GLU A 87 10.33 8.35 -7.48
CA GLU A 87 8.92 8.73 -7.56
C GLU A 87 8.73 10.24 -7.74
N ILE A 88 9.54 11.07 -7.06
CA ILE A 88 9.60 12.52 -7.32
C ILE A 88 10.02 12.78 -8.77
N LYS A 89 11.01 12.06 -9.29
CA LYS A 89 11.51 12.23 -10.66
C LYS A 89 10.47 11.89 -11.73
N LYS A 90 9.56 10.95 -11.47
CA LYS A 90 8.44 10.64 -12.38
C LYS A 90 7.35 11.71 -12.35
N ASN A 91 7.21 12.42 -11.23
CA ASN A 91 6.10 13.33 -10.95
C ASN A 91 6.59 14.78 -10.70
N LEU A 92 7.49 15.27 -11.56
CA LEU A 92 8.16 16.57 -11.35
C LEU A 92 7.17 17.74 -11.23
N SER A 93 6.07 17.75 -11.99
CA SER A 93 5.04 18.79 -11.93
C SER A 93 4.32 18.85 -10.58
N GLU A 94 4.27 17.73 -9.85
CA GLU A 94 3.64 17.67 -8.54
C GLU A 94 4.55 18.20 -7.45
N VAL A 95 5.87 18.10 -7.62
CA VAL A 95 6.86 18.44 -6.59
C VAL A 95 7.55 19.79 -6.83
N PHE A 96 7.66 20.24 -8.08
CA PHE A 96 8.34 21.47 -8.45
C PHE A 96 7.39 22.43 -9.18
N GLU A 97 7.47 23.73 -8.88
CA GLU A 97 6.73 24.78 -9.60
C GLU A 97 7.13 24.84 -11.08
N ASN A 98 8.39 24.54 -11.38
CA ASN A 98 8.95 24.47 -12.73
C ASN A 98 9.22 23.03 -13.19
N GLY A 99 8.37 22.08 -12.76
CA GLY A 99 8.52 20.66 -13.11
C GLY A 99 8.50 20.38 -14.62
N GLU A 100 7.79 21.18 -15.42
CA GLU A 100 7.76 21.04 -16.88
C GLU A 100 9.11 21.38 -17.54
N ASP A 101 9.87 22.32 -17.00
CA ASP A 101 11.20 22.65 -17.53
C ASP A 101 12.22 21.60 -17.11
N LEU A 102 12.11 21.10 -15.89
CA LEU A 102 12.96 20.01 -15.38
C LEU A 102 12.74 18.71 -16.16
N SER A 103 11.52 18.42 -16.62
CA SER A 103 11.23 17.19 -17.39
C SER A 103 11.89 17.16 -18.77
N LYS A 104 12.33 18.31 -19.29
CA LYS A 104 13.05 18.46 -20.57
C LYS A 104 14.55 18.13 -20.43
N VAL A 105 15.05 17.94 -19.21
CA VAL A 105 16.47 17.66 -18.92
C VAL A 105 16.72 16.15 -18.87
N ASN A 106 17.39 15.61 -19.90
CA ASN A 106 17.58 14.16 -20.07
C ASN A 106 18.41 13.49 -18.95
N ASP A 107 19.41 14.19 -18.42
CA ASP A 107 20.34 13.69 -17.39
C ASP A 107 19.96 14.16 -15.98
N LEU A 108 18.72 14.63 -15.79
CA LEU A 108 18.24 15.12 -14.50
C LEU A 108 18.40 14.04 -13.42
N GLN A 109 19.05 14.41 -12.33
CA GLN A 109 19.22 13.59 -11.14
C GLN A 109 18.40 14.21 -10.02
N VAL A 110 17.61 13.36 -9.36
CA VAL A 110 16.89 13.67 -8.14
C VAL A 110 17.40 12.71 -7.08
N SER A 111 17.79 13.22 -5.93
CA SER A 111 18.13 12.41 -4.76
C SER A 111 17.41 12.94 -3.54
N VAL A 112 17.07 12.04 -2.62
CA VAL A 112 16.35 12.36 -1.40
C VAL A 112 17.16 11.91 -0.20
N THR A 113 17.19 12.74 0.84
CA THR A 113 17.75 12.38 2.13
C THR A 113 16.69 12.55 3.21
N HIS A 114 16.37 11.45 3.88
CA HIS A 114 15.56 11.40 5.08
C HIS A 114 16.11 10.35 6.05
N THR A 115 16.02 10.61 7.35
CA THR A 115 16.45 9.70 8.40
C THR A 115 15.24 8.97 8.96
N PHE A 116 15.00 7.76 8.48
CA PHE A 116 13.96 6.90 9.05
C PHE A 116 14.41 6.29 10.39
N PRO A 117 13.52 6.22 11.40
CA PRO A 117 13.84 5.56 12.66
C PRO A 117 14.06 4.07 12.44
N ALA A 118 14.85 3.45 13.32
CA ALA A 118 14.99 2.00 13.35
C ALA A 118 13.63 1.33 13.62
N SER A 119 13.42 0.14 13.06
CA SER A 119 12.20 -0.63 13.28
C SER A 119 12.03 -0.97 14.77
N THR A 120 10.83 -0.70 15.29
CA THR A 120 10.42 -1.06 16.66
C THR A 120 9.51 -2.30 16.70
N TRP A 121 9.24 -2.93 15.55
CA TRP A 121 8.40 -4.12 15.43
C TRP A 121 9.21 -5.39 15.69
N THR A 122 8.80 -6.17 16.69
CA THR A 122 9.55 -7.33 17.19
C THR A 122 8.62 -8.42 17.71
N GLY A 123 9.06 -9.67 17.70
CA GLY A 123 8.31 -10.82 18.21
C GLY A 123 8.01 -11.83 17.10
N LEU A 124 6.88 -12.52 17.20
CA LEU A 124 6.51 -13.57 16.25
C LEU A 124 6.29 -13.01 14.84
N SER A 125 6.56 -13.81 13.82
CA SER A 125 6.35 -13.42 12.41
C SER A 125 4.96 -13.81 11.94
N PHE A 126 4.32 -12.97 11.14
CA PHE A 126 3.05 -13.31 10.52
C PHE A 126 3.24 -14.37 9.43
N ASP A 127 2.40 -15.41 9.44
CA ASP A 127 2.33 -16.44 8.42
C ASP A 127 1.05 -16.26 7.60
N ALA A 128 1.19 -15.70 6.41
CA ALA A 128 0.07 -15.40 5.51
C ALA A 128 -0.74 -16.65 5.11
N ALA A 129 -0.14 -17.84 5.11
CA ALA A 129 -0.86 -19.06 4.74
C ALA A 129 -1.85 -19.49 5.83
N SER A 130 -1.51 -19.28 7.11
CA SER A 130 -2.38 -19.62 8.23
C SER A 130 -3.16 -18.43 8.79
N GLY A 131 -2.75 -17.19 8.47
CA GLY A 131 -3.30 -15.96 9.04
C GLY A 131 -3.02 -15.83 10.55
N ASN A 132 -1.88 -16.37 11.00
CA ASN A 132 -1.49 -16.46 12.41
C ASN A 132 -0.04 -16.00 12.61
N TRP A 133 0.39 -15.87 13.87
CA TRP A 133 1.76 -15.50 14.20
C TRP A 133 2.55 -16.71 14.65
N LYS A 134 3.68 -16.93 13.99
CA LYS A 134 4.51 -18.11 14.14
C LYS A 134 5.83 -17.78 14.79
N HIS A 135 6.24 -18.64 15.72
CA HIS A 135 7.61 -18.64 16.21
C HIS A 135 8.49 -19.38 15.21
N SER A 136 9.69 -18.87 14.95
CA SER A 136 10.57 -19.43 13.90
C SER A 136 11.13 -20.83 14.24
N THR A 137 11.12 -21.21 15.53
CA THR A 137 11.73 -22.45 16.04
C THR A 137 10.90 -23.23 17.07
N ASP A 138 9.77 -22.72 17.55
CA ASP A 138 9.02 -23.35 18.65
C ASP A 138 7.51 -23.11 18.52
N SER A 139 6.81 -24.05 17.88
CA SER A 139 5.39 -23.92 17.57
C SER A 139 4.49 -23.83 18.80
N ASN A 140 4.98 -24.15 20.00
CA ASN A 140 4.19 -24.00 21.23
C ASN A 140 4.00 -22.53 21.62
N GLN A 141 4.77 -21.61 21.01
CA GLN A 141 4.66 -20.17 21.21
C GLN A 141 3.89 -19.48 20.08
N ASP A 142 3.31 -20.23 19.14
CA ASP A 142 2.49 -19.66 18.08
C ASP A 142 1.22 -19.01 18.67
N VAL A 143 0.83 -17.87 18.11
CA VAL A 143 -0.45 -17.22 18.42
C VAL A 143 -1.42 -17.55 17.30
N THR A 144 -2.48 -18.28 17.65
CA THR A 144 -3.60 -18.57 16.76
C THR A 144 -4.72 -17.57 17.00
N ILE A 145 -5.19 -16.91 15.96
CA ILE A 145 -6.30 -15.97 15.99
C ILE A 145 -7.48 -16.57 15.21
N THR A 146 -8.63 -16.65 15.88
CA THR A 146 -9.87 -17.13 15.27
C THR A 146 -10.39 -16.12 14.26
N ASP A 147 -11.16 -16.56 13.26
CA ASP A 147 -11.66 -15.65 12.23
C ASP A 147 -12.54 -14.52 12.78
N ALA A 148 -13.26 -14.75 13.89
CA ALA A 148 -14.03 -13.71 14.58
C ALA A 148 -13.16 -12.58 15.17
N ASN A 149 -11.87 -12.83 15.38
CA ASN A 149 -10.90 -11.86 15.88
C ASN A 149 -9.97 -11.32 14.77
N LYS A 150 -10.24 -11.65 13.50
CA LYS A 150 -9.59 -11.02 12.35
C LYS A 150 -10.42 -9.82 11.92
N LEU A 151 -9.96 -8.64 12.27
CA LEU A 151 -10.72 -7.40 12.22
C LEU A 151 -10.17 -6.53 11.09
N LEU A 152 -10.98 -6.34 10.05
CA LEU A 152 -10.66 -5.38 8.99
C LEU A 152 -10.81 -3.96 9.53
N TYR A 153 -9.80 -3.13 9.32
CA TYR A 153 -9.85 -1.70 9.61
C TYR A 153 -11.04 -1.09 8.87
N ALA A 154 -11.92 -0.42 9.62
CA ALA A 154 -13.19 0.00 9.07
C ALA A 154 -13.00 1.10 8.02
N SER A 155 -13.65 0.97 6.87
CA SER A 155 -13.59 1.92 5.74
C SER A 155 -14.08 3.34 6.07
N LYS A 156 -14.81 3.49 7.17
CA LYS A 156 -15.26 4.78 7.73
C LYS A 156 -14.21 5.47 8.60
N THR A 157 -13.19 4.74 9.05
CA THR A 157 -12.15 5.26 9.92
C THR A 157 -11.15 6.03 9.07
N GLN A 158 -10.64 7.14 9.59
CA GLN A 158 -9.70 7.99 8.87
C GLN A 158 -8.39 7.26 8.58
N ALA A 159 -7.88 7.40 7.35
CA ALA A 159 -6.52 6.98 7.00
C ALA A 159 -5.45 7.51 7.98
N LEU A 160 -4.39 6.74 8.16
CA LEU A 160 -3.29 6.99 9.09
C LEU A 160 -2.13 7.67 8.35
N ASP A 161 -1.87 8.92 8.71
CA ASP A 161 -0.64 9.61 8.31
C ASP A 161 0.52 9.14 9.18
N ILE A 162 1.53 8.51 8.57
CA ILE A 162 2.70 7.95 9.26
C ILE A 162 3.98 8.54 8.67
N SER A 163 4.97 8.81 9.51
CA SER A 163 6.33 9.17 9.08
C SER A 163 7.22 7.94 8.90
N SER A 164 6.83 6.80 9.49
CA SER A 164 7.50 5.51 9.39
C SER A 164 6.62 4.40 9.95
N LEU A 165 7.01 3.14 9.75
CA LEU A 165 6.35 2.01 10.41
C LEU A 165 6.52 2.07 11.95
N SER A 166 7.62 2.61 12.47
CA SER A 166 7.80 2.76 13.92
C SER A 166 6.86 3.82 14.49
N ASP A 167 6.61 4.90 13.76
CA ASP A 167 5.60 5.91 14.09
C ASP A 167 4.20 5.29 14.11
N LEU A 168 3.83 4.48 13.11
CA LEU A 168 2.59 3.71 13.13
C LEU A 168 2.43 2.93 14.45
N LYS A 169 3.47 2.22 14.89
CA LYS A 169 3.43 1.46 16.16
C LYS A 169 3.15 2.37 17.35
N THR A 170 3.76 3.55 17.39
CA THR A 170 3.58 4.54 18.46
C THR A 170 2.17 5.14 18.45
N GLN A 171 1.61 5.42 17.26
CA GLN A 171 0.25 5.92 17.13
C GLN A 171 -0.82 4.91 17.58
N LEU A 172 -0.53 3.60 17.48
CA LEU A 172 -1.40 2.51 17.93
C LEU A 172 -1.29 2.27 19.45
N ASP A 173 -1.56 3.31 20.24
CA ASP A 173 -1.67 3.23 21.69
C ASP A 173 -3.01 2.62 22.16
N ASP A 174 -3.17 2.37 23.46
CA ASP A 174 -4.39 1.79 24.04
C ASP A 174 -5.66 2.58 23.68
N THR A 175 -5.58 3.92 23.64
CA THR A 175 -6.73 4.77 23.36
C THR A 175 -7.14 4.65 21.89
N LYS A 176 -6.17 4.75 20.98
CA LYS A 176 -6.40 4.62 19.54
C LYS A 176 -6.87 3.21 19.18
N LEU A 177 -6.27 2.18 19.79
CA LEU A 177 -6.68 0.79 19.58
C LEU A 177 -8.11 0.53 20.05
N LYS A 178 -8.52 1.05 21.22
CA LYS A 178 -9.93 0.94 21.67
C LYS A 178 -10.91 1.58 20.69
N ALA A 179 -10.57 2.75 20.15
CA ALA A 179 -11.38 3.41 19.14
C ALA A 179 -11.50 2.57 17.86
N ILE A 180 -10.37 2.07 17.33
CA ILE A 180 -10.34 1.20 16.16
C ILE A 180 -11.15 -0.07 16.40
N LEU A 181 -10.93 -0.76 17.52
CA LEU A 181 -11.66 -1.98 17.87
C LEU A 181 -13.17 -1.74 17.91
N THR A 182 -13.60 -0.60 18.48
CA THR A 182 -15.01 -0.17 18.48
C THR A 182 -15.55 0.04 17.07
N ASP A 183 -14.77 0.69 16.19
CA ASP A 183 -15.16 0.90 14.79
C ASP A 183 -15.31 -0.41 14.01
N THR A 184 -14.49 -1.42 14.34
CA THR A 184 -14.57 -2.79 13.80
C THR A 184 -15.65 -3.66 14.45
N GLY A 185 -16.45 -3.12 15.38
CA GLY A 185 -17.57 -3.81 16.02
C GLY A 185 -17.23 -4.58 17.30
N VAL A 186 -15.99 -4.55 17.77
CA VAL A 186 -15.60 -5.10 19.07
C VAL A 186 -15.96 -4.09 20.16
N THR A 187 -16.59 -4.53 21.24
CA THR A 187 -16.79 -3.68 22.43
C THR A 187 -15.62 -3.87 23.38
N PRO A 188 -14.68 -2.91 23.51
CA PRO A 188 -13.51 -3.10 24.36
C PRO A 188 -13.92 -3.13 25.83
N ALA A 189 -13.50 -4.16 26.56
CA ALA A 189 -13.75 -4.24 28.00
C ALA A 189 -13.02 -3.12 28.77
N ALA A 190 -13.70 -2.51 29.74
CA ALA A 190 -13.21 -1.36 30.48
C ALA A 190 -11.95 -1.66 31.34
N ASP A 191 -11.81 -2.90 31.79
CA ASP A 191 -10.71 -3.41 32.60
C ASP A 191 -9.56 -3.99 31.76
N THR A 192 -9.51 -3.72 30.46
CA THR A 192 -8.53 -4.28 29.53
C THR A 192 -7.66 -3.17 28.93
N THR A 193 -6.35 -3.42 28.89
CA THR A 193 -5.37 -2.59 28.17
C THR A 193 -4.98 -3.28 26.88
N TYR A 194 -5.01 -2.56 25.77
CA TYR A 194 -4.65 -3.02 24.45
C TYR A 194 -3.28 -2.47 24.05
N SER A 195 -2.51 -3.31 23.41
CA SER A 195 -1.18 -2.96 22.92
C SER A 195 -0.85 -3.75 21.67
N VAL A 196 0.09 -3.23 20.90
CA VAL A 196 0.67 -3.93 19.77
C VAL A 196 1.69 -4.97 20.25
N ALA A 197 1.56 -6.21 19.80
CA ALA A 197 2.56 -7.25 19.94
C ALA A 197 3.08 -7.71 18.57
N ASN A 198 4.15 -8.50 18.61
CA ASN A 198 4.73 -9.18 17.45
C ASN A 198 5.33 -8.27 16.36
N ALA A 199 5.97 -8.93 15.39
CA ALA A 199 6.42 -8.26 14.18
C ALA A 199 5.22 -7.93 13.29
N LEU A 200 5.39 -6.91 12.47
CA LEU A 200 4.41 -6.48 11.48
C LEU A 200 4.29 -7.51 10.36
N GLY A 201 3.06 -7.85 9.95
CA GLY A 201 2.78 -8.75 8.84
C GLY A 201 2.36 -8.01 7.59
N PHE A 202 2.68 -8.55 6.41
CA PHE A 202 2.26 -7.99 5.13
C PHE A 202 1.69 -9.10 4.24
N THR A 203 0.53 -8.82 3.64
CA THR A 203 0.00 -9.56 2.48
C THR A 203 -0.07 -8.66 1.25
N ASN A 204 0.70 -7.58 1.21
CA ASN A 204 1.03 -6.86 -0.02
C ASN A 204 2.28 -7.53 -0.62
N LYS A 205 2.07 -8.35 -1.65
CA LYS A 205 3.15 -9.06 -2.35
C LYS A 205 3.09 -8.73 -3.83
N LYS A 206 4.10 -9.12 -4.62
CA LYS A 206 4.07 -8.87 -6.07
C LYS A 206 2.78 -9.44 -6.70
N LYS A 207 2.30 -8.79 -7.76
CA LYS A 207 1.13 -9.13 -8.59
C LYS A 207 0.99 -10.61 -9.00
N ASP A 208 2.06 -11.41 -8.88
CA ASP A 208 2.10 -12.82 -9.26
C ASP A 208 2.12 -13.78 -8.05
N ASP A 209 2.06 -13.27 -6.81
CA ASP A 209 1.93 -14.07 -5.58
C ASP A 209 0.45 -14.14 -5.18
N THR A 210 -0.06 -15.35 -5.01
CA THR A 210 -1.48 -15.68 -4.76
C THR A 210 -2.03 -15.22 -3.40
N ASN A 211 -1.36 -14.27 -2.74
CA ASN A 211 -1.75 -13.72 -1.44
C ASN A 211 -1.56 -12.20 -1.40
N ASN A 212 -1.66 -11.52 -2.55
CA ASN A 212 -1.49 -10.07 -2.63
C ASN A 212 -2.77 -9.32 -2.23
N ARG A 213 -3.25 -9.55 -1.00
CA ARG A 213 -4.47 -8.91 -0.48
C ARG A 213 -4.23 -7.48 0.01
N ASP A 214 -3.06 -6.89 -0.21
CA ASP A 214 -2.79 -5.49 0.07
C ASP A 214 -3.12 -5.03 1.51
N LEU A 215 -2.91 -5.93 2.49
CA LEU A 215 -3.13 -5.70 3.91
C LEU A 215 -1.82 -5.65 4.69
N LEU A 216 -1.84 -4.79 5.70
CA LEU A 216 -0.94 -4.78 6.83
C LEU A 216 -1.60 -5.50 8.03
N HIS A 217 -0.87 -6.41 8.67
CA HIS A 217 -1.37 -7.19 9.80
C HIS A 217 -0.67 -6.78 11.09
N VAL A 218 -1.46 -6.40 12.10
CA VAL A 218 -0.99 -5.98 13.43
C VAL A 218 -1.60 -6.89 14.49
N ASN A 219 -0.78 -7.60 15.28
CA ASN A 219 -1.30 -8.32 16.44
C ASN A 219 -1.62 -7.33 17.56
N VAL A 220 -2.89 -7.18 17.88
CA VAL A 220 -3.36 -6.40 19.02
C VAL A 220 -3.69 -7.33 20.17
N VAL A 221 -3.03 -7.14 21.31
CA VAL A 221 -3.24 -7.94 22.51
C VAL A 221 -3.98 -7.13 23.55
N GLY A 222 -5.20 -7.56 23.89
CA GLY A 222 -5.94 -7.08 25.04
C GLY A 222 -5.57 -7.88 26.28
N THR A 223 -5.07 -7.22 27.32
CA THR A 223 -4.72 -7.84 28.61
C THR A 223 -5.64 -7.33 29.69
N LYS A 224 -6.38 -8.22 30.35
CA LYS A 224 -7.23 -7.85 31.50
C LYS A 224 -6.36 -7.41 32.68
N THR A 225 -6.76 -6.35 33.36
CA THR A 225 -6.14 -5.90 34.61
C THR A 225 -6.60 -6.79 35.77
N GLY A 226 -5.73 -6.99 36.77
CA GLY A 226 -6.04 -7.76 37.98
C GLY A 226 -5.14 -8.98 38.21
N SER A 227 -5.50 -9.82 39.18
CA SER A 227 -4.62 -10.88 39.72
C SER A 227 -4.38 -12.07 38.79
N ASN A 228 -5.28 -12.31 37.82
CA ASN A 228 -5.14 -13.35 36.79
C ASN A 228 -5.43 -12.73 35.41
N PRO A 229 -4.45 -12.03 34.80
CA PRO A 229 -4.66 -11.33 33.55
C PRO A 229 -4.83 -12.34 32.41
N GLY A 230 -6.06 -12.51 31.93
CA GLY A 230 -6.33 -13.19 30.66
C GLY A 230 -5.96 -12.30 29.49
N THR A 231 -5.56 -12.90 28.37
CA THR A 231 -5.24 -12.20 27.12
C THR A 231 -6.15 -12.63 25.98
N THR A 232 -6.46 -11.68 25.10
CA THR A 232 -7.13 -11.92 23.82
C THR A 232 -6.29 -11.28 22.72
N ASN A 233 -6.03 -12.04 21.65
CA ASN A 233 -5.31 -11.53 20.48
C ASN A 233 -6.32 -11.22 19.36
N TYR A 234 -6.06 -10.13 18.65
CA TYR A 234 -6.79 -9.73 17.45
C TYR A 234 -5.80 -9.49 16.30
N ASP A 235 -6.18 -9.91 15.10
CA ASP A 235 -5.50 -9.51 13.86
C ASP A 235 -6.15 -8.24 13.36
N LEU A 236 -5.54 -7.09 13.60
CA LEU A 236 -5.98 -5.85 12.97
C LEU A 236 -5.40 -5.80 11.54
N GLN A 237 -6.29 -5.94 10.57
CA GLN A 237 -5.99 -5.96 9.15
C GLN A 237 -6.24 -4.58 8.56
N ILE A 238 -5.18 -3.82 8.31
CA ILE A 238 -5.25 -2.45 7.78
C ILE A 238 -4.98 -2.50 6.28
N PRO A 239 -5.91 -2.12 5.40
CA PRO A 239 -5.59 -1.89 3.99
C PRO A 239 -4.41 -0.94 3.86
N VAL A 240 -3.42 -1.24 3.03
CA VAL A 240 -2.26 -0.34 2.91
C VAL A 240 -2.66 1.02 2.35
N SER A 241 -3.78 1.11 1.62
CA SER A 241 -4.34 2.37 1.13
C SER A 241 -4.94 3.25 2.24
N ASP A 242 -5.13 2.70 3.46
CA ASP A 242 -5.41 3.50 4.67
C ASP A 242 -4.14 4.09 5.30
N LEU A 243 -2.98 3.98 4.65
CA LEU A 243 -1.72 4.55 5.12
C LEU A 243 -1.25 5.64 4.14
N ASN A 244 -0.88 6.80 4.69
CA ASN A 244 -0.16 7.82 3.95
C ASN A 244 1.24 7.99 4.56
N LEU A 245 2.28 8.00 3.74
CA LEU A 245 3.61 8.36 4.21
C LEU A 245 3.76 9.88 4.20
N LYS A 246 3.83 10.50 5.37
CA LYS A 246 4.00 11.94 5.54
C LYS A 246 5.38 12.25 6.11
N LEU A 247 6.24 12.81 5.26
CA LEU A 247 7.60 13.19 5.59
C LEU A 247 7.71 14.70 5.66
N THR A 248 7.89 15.22 6.88
CA THR A 248 8.28 16.62 7.09
C THR A 248 9.79 16.77 6.93
N ASP A 249 10.24 17.93 6.46
CA ASP A 249 11.67 18.24 6.27
C ASP A 249 12.39 17.26 5.32
N LEU A 250 11.69 16.71 4.32
CA LEU A 250 12.30 15.87 3.30
C LEU A 250 13.31 16.69 2.50
N SER A 251 14.59 16.32 2.54
CA SER A 251 15.62 17.02 1.78
C SER A 251 15.69 16.44 0.37
N VAL A 252 15.47 17.29 -0.64
CA VAL A 252 15.49 16.92 -2.05
C VAL A 252 16.59 17.69 -2.75
N THR A 253 17.51 16.97 -3.39
CA THR A 253 18.58 17.54 -4.20
C THR A 253 18.31 17.26 -5.67
N VAL A 254 18.40 18.29 -6.50
CA VAL A 254 18.22 18.20 -7.96
C VAL A 254 19.44 18.75 -8.67
N LYS A 255 19.93 18.06 -9.70
CA LYS A 255 21.03 18.51 -10.57
C LYS A 255 20.95 17.89 -11.96
N GLY A 256 21.66 18.45 -12.93
CA GLY A 256 21.69 17.98 -14.31
C GLY A 256 22.35 19.00 -15.22
N THR A 257 22.42 18.70 -16.52
CA THR A 257 22.95 19.65 -17.51
C THR A 257 22.06 20.90 -17.54
N ASN A 258 22.67 22.08 -17.42
CA ASN A 258 21.98 23.39 -17.33
C ASN A 258 20.95 23.48 -16.19
N VAL A 259 21.14 22.72 -15.11
CA VAL A 259 20.33 22.81 -13.88
C VAL A 259 21.24 23.17 -12.72
N ALA A 260 20.91 24.23 -11.98
CA ALA A 260 21.65 24.60 -10.78
C ALA A 260 21.43 23.54 -9.69
N GLU A 261 22.52 22.96 -9.16
CA GLU A 261 22.42 22.00 -8.06
C GLU A 261 21.80 22.69 -6.84
N THR A 262 20.61 22.22 -6.45
CA THR A 262 19.79 22.85 -5.43
C THR A 262 19.34 21.79 -4.46
N THR A 263 19.50 22.05 -3.16
CA THR A 263 19.01 21.19 -2.08
C THR A 263 18.05 21.99 -1.22
N GLU A 264 16.79 21.57 -1.21
CA GLU A 264 15.72 22.25 -0.48
C GLU A 264 14.93 21.24 0.35
N LYS A 265 14.18 21.76 1.32
CA LYS A 265 13.30 20.94 2.17
C LYS A 265 11.85 21.11 1.73
N THR A 266 11.09 20.01 1.80
CA THR A 266 9.66 19.99 1.52
C THR A 266 8.93 19.08 2.51
N THR A 267 7.61 19.24 2.60
CA THR A 267 6.74 18.22 3.17
C THR A 267 6.16 17.38 2.05
N LEU A 268 6.49 16.09 2.03
CA LEU A 268 5.91 15.13 1.09
C LEU A 268 4.85 14.29 1.79
N THR A 269 3.64 14.26 1.22
CA THR A 269 2.64 13.24 1.55
C THR A 269 2.53 12.27 0.37
N TYR A 270 2.74 10.98 0.62
CA TYR A 270 2.55 9.91 -0.35
C TYR A 270 1.30 9.10 0.03
N ASN A 271 0.25 9.22 -0.76
CA ASN A 271 -0.97 8.44 -0.57
C ASN A 271 -0.79 7.08 -1.22
N ILE A 272 -0.80 6.00 -0.42
CA ILE A 272 -0.70 4.66 -0.98
C ILE A 272 -2.02 4.35 -1.69
N GLY A 273 -1.92 4.05 -2.99
CA GLY A 273 -3.07 3.80 -3.84
C GLY A 273 -3.68 2.42 -3.61
N ILE A 274 -4.94 2.27 -3.97
CA ILE A 274 -5.66 1.00 -3.99
C ILE A 274 -5.13 0.14 -5.14
N ASN A 275 -4.71 -1.08 -4.85
CA ASN A 275 -4.43 -2.11 -5.85
C ASN A 275 -5.73 -2.64 -6.45
N ASP A 276 -5.85 -2.65 -7.78
CA ASP A 276 -7.05 -3.07 -8.53
C ASP A 276 -7.01 -4.56 -8.96
N VAL A 277 -6.00 -5.31 -8.54
CA VAL A 277 -5.88 -6.75 -8.80
C VAL A 277 -6.86 -7.53 -7.92
N VAL A 278 -7.66 -8.40 -8.56
CA VAL A 278 -8.61 -9.27 -7.86
C VAL A 278 -7.92 -10.53 -7.34
N GLU A 279 -7.95 -10.71 -6.02
CA GLU A 279 -7.41 -11.87 -5.31
C GLU A 279 -8.55 -12.74 -4.74
N PHE A 280 -9.56 -13.01 -5.56
CA PHE A 280 -10.71 -13.81 -5.16
C PHE A 280 -10.33 -15.29 -5.02
N VAL A 281 -10.64 -15.86 -3.87
CA VAL A 281 -10.45 -17.30 -3.59
C VAL A 281 -11.82 -17.97 -3.56
N ASP A 282 -11.97 -19.03 -4.36
CA ASP A 282 -13.22 -19.80 -4.39
C ASP A 282 -13.57 -20.35 -2.99
N PRO A 283 -14.85 -20.25 -2.58
CA PRO A 283 -15.29 -20.85 -1.34
C PRO A 283 -15.13 -22.36 -1.39
N SER A 284 -14.63 -22.95 -0.31
CA SER A 284 -14.41 -24.40 -0.20
C SER A 284 -15.72 -25.20 -0.32
N ALA A 285 -16.83 -24.62 0.11
CA ALA A 285 -18.17 -25.13 -0.11
C ALA A 285 -18.89 -24.26 -1.15
N LYS A 286 -19.38 -24.88 -2.23
CA LYS A 286 -20.09 -24.15 -3.28
C LYS A 286 -21.40 -23.57 -2.74
N PRO A 287 -21.66 -22.25 -2.93
CA PRO A 287 -22.94 -21.66 -2.60
C PRO A 287 -24.07 -22.33 -3.38
N THR A 288 -25.27 -22.35 -2.81
CA THR A 288 -26.46 -22.95 -3.45
C THR A 288 -27.47 -21.88 -3.81
N VAL A 289 -28.04 -21.97 -5.03
CA VAL A 289 -29.10 -21.10 -5.53
C VAL A 289 -30.19 -21.90 -6.23
N ALA A 290 -31.41 -21.37 -6.28
CA ALA A 290 -32.50 -21.98 -7.04
C ALA A 290 -32.25 -21.90 -8.55
N ALA A 291 -32.80 -22.84 -9.32
CA ALA A 291 -32.75 -22.83 -10.80
C ALA A 291 -33.28 -21.52 -11.44
N SER A 292 -34.20 -20.82 -10.76
CA SER A 292 -34.68 -19.51 -11.21
C SER A 292 -33.60 -18.44 -11.21
N VAL A 293 -32.68 -18.45 -10.23
CA VAL A 293 -31.57 -17.49 -10.15
C VAL A 293 -30.69 -17.59 -11.38
N LYS A 294 -30.44 -18.82 -11.86
CA LYS A 294 -29.70 -19.09 -13.10
C LYS A 294 -30.47 -18.61 -14.33
N THR A 295 -31.72 -19.07 -14.48
CA THR A 295 -32.55 -18.75 -15.65
C THR A 295 -32.79 -17.26 -15.83
N ASN A 296 -33.03 -16.54 -14.72
CA ASN A 296 -33.36 -15.12 -14.70
C ASN A 296 -32.14 -14.22 -14.51
N LYS A 297 -30.95 -14.79 -14.29
CA LYS A 297 -29.70 -14.06 -13.98
C LYS A 297 -29.85 -13.10 -12.78
N GLU A 298 -30.48 -13.57 -11.70
CA GLU A 298 -30.75 -12.78 -10.49
C GLU A 298 -29.47 -12.51 -9.69
N THR A 299 -28.70 -11.50 -10.11
CA THR A 299 -27.35 -11.22 -9.58
C THR A 299 -27.35 -11.01 -8.07
N MET A 300 -28.31 -10.26 -7.53
CA MET A 300 -28.40 -10.00 -6.08
C MET A 300 -28.68 -11.27 -5.28
N ASN A 301 -29.48 -12.21 -5.79
CA ASN A 301 -29.74 -13.48 -5.12
C ASN A 301 -28.49 -14.37 -5.11
N ALA A 302 -27.71 -14.36 -6.19
CA ALA A 302 -26.44 -15.08 -6.25
C ALA A 302 -25.37 -14.45 -5.31
N LEU A 303 -25.26 -13.12 -5.26
CA LEU A 303 -24.40 -12.42 -4.30
C LEU A 303 -24.84 -12.67 -2.84
N LYS A 304 -26.14 -12.75 -2.59
CA LYS A 304 -26.69 -13.08 -1.26
C LYS A 304 -26.32 -14.49 -0.82
N ALA A 305 -26.35 -15.46 -1.73
CA ALA A 305 -25.90 -16.82 -1.46
C ALA A 305 -24.40 -16.92 -1.15
N LEU A 306 -23.59 -15.97 -1.65
CA LEU A 306 -22.19 -15.78 -1.27
C LEU A 306 -22.01 -15.02 0.06
N GLY A 307 -23.08 -14.47 0.61
CA GLY A 307 -23.04 -13.63 1.81
C GLY A 307 -22.60 -12.18 1.57
N TYR A 308 -22.51 -11.74 0.32
CA TYR A 308 -22.00 -10.42 -0.11
C TYR A 308 -23.06 -9.33 -0.21
N THR A 309 -24.19 -9.52 0.46
CA THR A 309 -25.27 -8.53 0.54
C THR A 309 -25.60 -8.22 1.99
N ALA A 310 -26.02 -6.98 2.23
CA ALA A 310 -26.58 -6.52 3.49
C ALA A 310 -28.00 -6.00 3.24
N THR A 311 -28.90 -6.21 4.20
CA THR A 311 -30.25 -5.64 4.13
C THR A 311 -30.26 -4.28 4.82
N VAL A 312 -30.38 -3.21 4.04
CA VAL A 312 -30.45 -1.83 4.53
C VAL A 312 -31.85 -1.29 4.24
N SER A 313 -32.55 -0.83 5.28
CA SER A 313 -33.92 -0.31 5.15
C SER A 313 -34.90 -1.25 4.43
N GLY A 314 -34.72 -2.56 4.63
CA GLY A 314 -35.57 -3.60 4.03
C GLY A 314 -35.25 -3.92 2.56
N GLN A 315 -34.16 -3.39 2.01
CA GLN A 315 -33.69 -3.69 0.65
C GLN A 315 -32.30 -4.34 0.70
N ASP A 316 -32.09 -5.37 -0.11
CA ASP A 316 -30.78 -6.00 -0.25
C ASP A 316 -29.87 -5.11 -1.10
N GLN A 317 -28.69 -4.80 -0.56
CA GLN A 317 -27.64 -4.02 -1.19
C GLN A 317 -26.33 -4.78 -1.12
N ILE A 318 -25.35 -4.41 -1.95
CA ILE A 318 -24.00 -4.99 -1.87
C ILE A 318 -23.39 -4.61 -0.52
N ASP A 319 -22.85 -5.60 0.17
CA ASP A 319 -22.08 -5.41 1.39
C ASP A 319 -20.62 -5.10 1.00
N ASN A 320 -20.30 -3.82 0.91
CA ASN A 320 -19.00 -3.34 0.41
C ASN A 320 -17.82 -3.90 1.20
N ASP A 321 -17.93 -4.02 2.53
CA ASP A 321 -16.84 -4.52 3.36
C ASP A 321 -16.58 -6.01 3.09
N LYS A 322 -17.64 -6.80 2.89
CA LYS A 322 -17.48 -8.22 2.53
C LYS A 322 -16.97 -8.43 1.11
N VAL A 323 -17.45 -7.64 0.15
CA VAL A 323 -16.94 -7.71 -1.23
C VAL A 323 -15.49 -7.25 -1.29
N ALA A 324 -15.13 -6.14 -0.63
CA ALA A 324 -13.76 -5.66 -0.53
C ALA A 324 -12.83 -6.74 0.03
N ALA A 325 -13.21 -7.36 1.15
CA ALA A 325 -12.48 -8.47 1.73
C ALA A 325 -12.38 -9.67 0.77
N ALA A 326 -13.47 -10.05 0.11
CA ALA A 326 -13.45 -11.19 -0.82
C ALA A 326 -12.53 -10.97 -2.03
N LEU A 327 -12.47 -9.73 -2.54
CA LEU A 327 -11.72 -9.39 -3.75
C LEU A 327 -10.28 -8.92 -3.46
N GLY A 328 -9.98 -8.52 -2.23
CA GLY A 328 -8.70 -7.88 -1.89
C GLY A 328 -8.61 -6.42 -2.37
N ILE A 329 -9.76 -5.79 -2.69
CA ILE A 329 -9.84 -4.41 -3.19
C ILE A 329 -10.55 -3.57 -2.13
N TYR A 330 -9.79 -2.81 -1.36
CA TYR A 330 -10.28 -2.06 -0.21
C TYR A 330 -10.56 -0.60 -0.54
N ASN A 331 -11.23 0.10 0.38
CA ASN A 331 -11.52 1.54 0.28
C ASN A 331 -12.26 1.92 -1.00
N CYS A 332 -13.10 1.01 -1.48
CA CYS A 332 -13.96 1.18 -2.65
C CYS A 332 -15.43 0.98 -2.28
N THR A 333 -16.29 1.63 -3.05
CA THR A 333 -17.71 1.27 -3.18
C THR A 333 -17.89 0.44 -4.45
N PHE A 334 -18.58 -0.69 -4.31
CA PHE A 334 -18.89 -1.64 -5.36
C PHE A 334 -20.35 -1.49 -5.81
N THR A 335 -20.55 -1.48 -7.12
CA THR A 335 -21.87 -1.49 -7.75
C THR A 335 -21.92 -2.56 -8.84
N LEU A 336 -23.13 -3.01 -9.20
CA LEU A 336 -23.30 -3.91 -10.33
C LEU A 336 -22.95 -3.18 -11.64
N ALA A 337 -22.27 -3.87 -12.56
CA ALA A 337 -22.10 -3.34 -13.91
C ALA A 337 -23.47 -3.11 -14.57
N ALA A 338 -23.61 -2.00 -15.31
CA ALA A 338 -24.86 -1.67 -15.98
C ALA A 338 -25.24 -2.71 -17.05
N GLU A 339 -24.25 -3.27 -17.72
CA GLU A 339 -24.42 -4.32 -18.72
C GLU A 339 -23.89 -5.65 -18.20
N ASN A 340 -24.71 -6.70 -18.32
CA ASN A 340 -24.35 -8.07 -17.96
C ASN A 340 -23.73 -8.21 -16.57
N PRO A 341 -24.39 -7.76 -15.48
CA PRO A 341 -23.84 -7.86 -14.12
C PRO A 341 -23.57 -9.30 -13.67
N LEU A 342 -24.18 -10.28 -14.35
CA LEU A 342 -23.95 -11.70 -14.17
C LEU A 342 -23.91 -12.43 -15.52
N VAL A 343 -22.85 -13.19 -15.74
CA VAL A 343 -22.69 -14.14 -16.85
C VAL A 343 -22.59 -15.55 -16.26
N ILE A 344 -23.32 -16.50 -16.82
CA ILE A 344 -23.36 -17.88 -16.31
C ILE A 344 -22.92 -18.83 -17.40
N ASP A 345 -21.97 -19.71 -17.08
CA ASP A 345 -21.66 -20.89 -17.88
C ASP A 345 -22.63 -22.01 -17.51
N ASP A 346 -23.57 -22.31 -18.41
CA ASP A 346 -24.64 -23.27 -18.16
C ASP A 346 -24.15 -24.70 -17.95
N ALA A 347 -22.98 -25.07 -18.51
CA ALA A 347 -22.44 -26.41 -18.43
C ALA A 347 -21.75 -26.67 -17.07
N THR A 348 -21.14 -25.64 -16.51
CA THR A 348 -20.34 -25.74 -15.28
C THR A 348 -21.03 -25.15 -14.05
N ASN A 349 -22.16 -24.46 -14.23
CA ASN A 349 -22.79 -23.61 -13.22
C ASN A 349 -21.79 -22.61 -12.61
N LYS A 350 -20.89 -22.09 -13.45
CA LYS A 350 -19.94 -21.05 -13.06
C LYS A 350 -20.58 -19.68 -13.28
N PHE A 351 -20.69 -18.92 -12.20
CA PHE A 351 -21.28 -17.59 -12.17
C PHE A 351 -20.14 -16.58 -12.17
N THR A 352 -20.13 -15.68 -13.14
CA THR A 352 -19.16 -14.60 -13.30
C THR A 352 -19.85 -13.27 -13.01
N PHE A 353 -19.44 -12.61 -11.94
CA PHE A 353 -19.98 -11.35 -11.48
C PHE A 353 -19.17 -10.20 -12.07
N ASN A 354 -19.87 -9.23 -12.66
CA ASN A 354 -19.28 -8.00 -13.18
C ASN A 354 -19.69 -6.84 -12.29
N LEU A 355 -18.71 -6.29 -11.59
CA LEU A 355 -18.87 -5.15 -10.69
C LEU A 355 -18.10 -3.94 -11.22
N VAL A 356 -18.42 -2.79 -10.66
CA VAL A 356 -17.66 -1.54 -10.82
C VAL A 356 -17.23 -1.11 -9.44
N ALA A 357 -15.91 -1.00 -9.23
CA ALA A 357 -15.31 -0.48 -8.01
C ALA A 357 -14.98 1.00 -8.21
N THR A 358 -15.40 1.83 -7.27
CA THR A 358 -15.09 3.27 -7.25
C THR A 358 -14.38 3.61 -5.94
N PRO A 359 -13.17 4.21 -5.97
CA PRO A 359 -12.50 4.63 -4.75
C PRO A 359 -13.39 5.53 -3.90
N ASN A 360 -13.39 5.29 -2.59
CA ASN A 360 -14.07 6.17 -1.65
C ASN A 360 -13.41 7.56 -1.65
N SER A 361 -14.15 8.57 -1.17
CA SER A 361 -13.63 9.94 -1.10
C SER A 361 -12.32 10.00 -0.32
N GLY A 362 -11.28 10.58 -0.93
CA GLY A 362 -9.94 10.70 -0.34
C GLY A 362 -8.96 9.61 -0.76
N TYR A 363 -9.44 8.55 -1.41
CA TYR A 363 -8.61 7.46 -1.92
C TYR A 363 -8.43 7.53 -3.44
N VAL A 364 -7.36 6.93 -3.92
CA VAL A 364 -6.99 6.83 -5.33
C VAL A 364 -6.49 5.43 -5.64
N TRP A 365 -6.49 5.03 -6.90
CA TRP A 365 -5.79 3.84 -7.38
C TRP A 365 -4.28 4.05 -7.36
N GLU A 366 -3.51 2.97 -7.52
CA GLU A 366 -2.04 3.04 -7.64
C GLU A 366 -1.53 3.84 -8.85
N ASP A 367 -2.39 4.13 -9.84
CA ASP A 367 -2.10 5.03 -10.97
C ASP A 367 -2.40 6.51 -10.67
N GLY A 368 -2.88 6.83 -9.46
CA GLY A 368 -3.22 8.17 -9.00
C GLY A 368 -4.61 8.66 -9.42
N THR A 369 -5.38 7.88 -10.19
CA THR A 369 -6.75 8.23 -10.56
C THR A 369 -7.75 7.84 -9.48
N ASN A 370 -8.92 8.48 -9.47
CA ASN A 370 -10.05 8.13 -8.59
C ASN A 370 -11.30 7.71 -9.39
N THR A 371 -11.11 7.34 -10.66
CA THR A 371 -12.21 6.98 -11.55
C THR A 371 -12.66 5.55 -11.30
N ALA A 372 -13.91 5.25 -11.63
CA ALA A 372 -14.44 3.89 -11.47
C ALA A 372 -13.73 2.88 -12.40
N LYS A 373 -13.44 1.67 -11.88
CA LYS A 373 -12.81 0.58 -12.64
C LYS A 373 -13.69 -0.67 -12.65
N PRO A 374 -13.76 -1.41 -13.78
CA PRO A 374 -14.46 -2.69 -13.82
C PRO A 374 -13.70 -3.75 -13.03
N VAL A 375 -14.44 -4.58 -12.30
CA VAL A 375 -13.91 -5.67 -11.49
C VAL A 375 -14.72 -6.92 -11.76
N GLN A 376 -14.06 -8.05 -11.94
CA GLN A 376 -14.71 -9.33 -12.24
C GLN A 376 -14.17 -10.43 -11.33
N PHE A 377 -15.07 -11.26 -10.84
CA PHE A 377 -14.74 -12.53 -10.19
C PHE A 377 -15.73 -13.60 -10.59
N ALA A 378 -15.35 -14.87 -10.47
CA ALA A 378 -16.20 -15.99 -10.84
C ALA A 378 -16.07 -17.12 -9.84
N THR A 379 -17.17 -17.86 -9.64
CA THR A 379 -17.21 -19.01 -8.74
C THR A 379 -18.28 -20.00 -9.14
N ASP A 380 -18.12 -21.24 -8.71
CA ASP A 380 -19.06 -22.32 -9.01
C ASP A 380 -20.23 -22.35 -8.01
N PHE A 381 -21.44 -22.57 -8.52
CA PHE A 381 -22.64 -22.73 -7.70
C PHE A 381 -23.21 -24.15 -7.80
N THR A 382 -23.85 -24.58 -6.72
CA THR A 382 -24.85 -25.66 -6.76
C THR A 382 -26.19 -25.06 -7.14
N VAL A 383 -26.86 -25.64 -8.15
CA VAL A 383 -28.19 -25.21 -8.58
C VAL A 383 -29.20 -26.26 -8.14
N SER A 384 -30.16 -25.84 -7.30
CA SER A 384 -31.22 -26.69 -6.73
C SER A 384 -32.53 -26.58 -7.48
#